data_AF-A0A0N4YJ38-F1
#
_entry.id   AF-A0A0N4YJ38-F1
#
_cell.length_a   1.000
_cell.length_b   1.000
_cell.length_c   1.000
_cell.angle_alpha   90.00
_cell.angle_beta   90.00
_cell.angle_gamma   90.00
#
_symmetry.space_group_name_H-M   'P 1'
#
loop_
_entity.id
_entity.type
_entity.pdbx_description
1 polymer ?
#
loop_
_entity_poly.entity_id
_entity_poly.type
_entity_poly.pdbx_seq_one_letter_code
_entity_poly.pdbx_strand_id
1 'polypeptide(L)'
;MGKQIKPAITKRQTAAPQSGKTLMATQQPRFTRREETAHVDCGRVLRGDIAYTSAVAAKRPVLSSKPPDMSCEAIKKRVLPPIPMKEMKFGVAYARIVYRDYVLIEEELRSSYHPQNFFCYSIDKKADQDFHTKMKQLSSCIPNTFLTTEEYDVDSAGHYMDHAFYKCMFYLVKKPGWGYMLLLQVSSKFSSSAYWRALAFGLRFITFPKISADI
;
A
#
# COMPACT_ATOMS: atom_id res chain seq x y z
N MET A 1 -0.75 -47.99 -76.36
CA MET A 1 -0.38 -46.65 -76.85
C MET A 1 -0.99 -45.63 -75.92
N GLY A 2 -0.13 -44.86 -75.24
CA GLY A 2 -0.59 -43.85 -74.29
C GLY A 2 -1.33 -42.69 -74.96
N LYS A 3 -2.14 -42.00 -74.18
CA LYS A 3 -2.39 -40.56 -74.36
C LYS A 3 -2.72 -39.92 -73.02
N GLN A 4 -1.98 -38.85 -72.76
CA GLN A 4 -1.96 -38.04 -71.57
C GLN A 4 -3.11 -37.02 -71.52
N ILE A 5 -3.61 -36.80 -70.30
CA ILE A 5 -3.82 -35.52 -69.57
C ILE A 5 -4.62 -34.39 -70.23
N LYS A 6 -5.68 -33.93 -69.52
CA LYS A 6 -5.91 -32.49 -69.22
C LYS A 6 -6.47 -32.32 -67.80
N PRO A 7 -6.00 -31.32 -67.01
CA PRO A 7 -6.41 -31.12 -65.61
C PRO A 7 -7.62 -30.17 -65.49
N ALA A 8 -8.47 -30.41 -64.49
CA ALA A 8 -9.54 -29.49 -64.09
C ALA A 8 -9.06 -28.63 -62.90
N ILE A 9 -9.17 -27.31 -63.09
CA ILE A 9 -8.76 -26.26 -62.16
C ILE A 9 -9.93 -25.96 -61.22
N THR A 10 -9.75 -26.17 -59.91
CA THR A 10 -10.68 -25.67 -58.87
C THR A 10 -9.92 -24.72 -57.95
N LYS A 11 -10.38 -23.47 -57.88
CA LYS A 11 -9.75 -22.34 -57.20
C LYS A 11 -9.68 -22.57 -55.68
N ARG A 12 -8.47 -22.45 -55.11
CA ARG A 12 -8.23 -22.29 -53.66
C ARG A 12 -8.68 -20.88 -53.23
N GLN A 13 -9.60 -20.82 -52.27
CA GLN A 13 -9.80 -19.62 -51.44
C GLN A 13 -8.82 -19.69 -50.27
N THR A 14 -7.89 -18.73 -50.22
CA THR A 14 -7.01 -18.50 -49.07
C THR A 14 -7.71 -17.55 -48.10
N ALA A 15 -8.05 -18.05 -46.91
CA ALA A 15 -8.56 -17.25 -45.81
C ALA A 15 -7.42 -16.43 -45.16
N ALA A 16 -7.65 -15.13 -44.99
CA ALA A 16 -6.76 -14.21 -44.31
C ALA A 16 -6.72 -14.47 -42.79
N PRO A 17 -5.59 -14.19 -42.11
CA PRO A 17 -5.47 -14.38 -40.66
C PRO A 17 -6.24 -13.28 -39.92
N GLN A 18 -7.11 -13.69 -38.99
CA GLN A 18 -7.83 -12.79 -38.10
C GLN A 18 -6.88 -12.22 -37.04
N SER A 19 -6.43 -10.98 -37.24
CA SER A 19 -5.82 -10.15 -36.22
C SER A 19 -6.89 -9.44 -35.40
N GLY A 20 -6.87 -9.57 -34.07
CA GLY A 20 -7.68 -8.70 -33.21
C GLY A 20 -8.01 -9.24 -31.83
N LYS A 21 -7.03 -9.66 -31.04
CA LYS A 21 -7.21 -9.70 -29.57
C LYS A 21 -7.05 -8.27 -29.05
N THR A 22 -8.15 -7.60 -28.76
CA THR A 22 -8.16 -6.34 -28.01
C THR A 22 -7.46 -6.57 -26.68
N LEU A 23 -6.27 -6.00 -26.51
CA LEU A 23 -5.60 -5.92 -25.22
C LEU A 23 -6.49 -5.09 -24.29
N MET A 24 -7.15 -5.74 -23.33
CA MET A 24 -7.80 -5.05 -22.22
C MET A 24 -6.72 -4.29 -21.44
N ALA A 25 -6.59 -2.99 -21.71
CA ALA A 25 -5.69 -2.13 -20.94
C ALA A 25 -6.19 -2.13 -19.49
N THR A 26 -5.42 -2.74 -18.58
CA THR A 26 -5.66 -2.70 -17.13
C THR A 26 -5.72 -1.24 -16.70
N GLN A 27 -6.91 -0.71 -16.48
CA GLN A 27 -7.09 0.64 -15.93
C GLN A 27 -6.48 0.67 -14.53
N GLN A 28 -5.52 1.56 -14.30
CA GLN A 28 -4.91 1.73 -12.98
C GLN A 28 -5.80 2.65 -12.12
N PRO A 29 -5.93 2.38 -10.80
CA PRO A 29 -6.72 3.24 -9.92
C PRO A 29 -6.09 4.62 -9.86
N ARG A 30 -6.83 5.65 -10.30
CA ARG A 30 -6.40 7.04 -10.20
C ARG A 30 -7.05 7.68 -8.99
N PHE A 31 -6.27 7.88 -7.95
CA PHE A 31 -6.75 8.55 -6.76
C PHE A 31 -6.65 10.08 -6.88
N THR A 32 -7.57 10.78 -6.24
CA THR A 32 -7.56 12.24 -6.17
C THR A 32 -6.35 12.72 -5.37
N ARG A 33 -5.59 13.66 -5.95
CA ARG A 33 -4.49 14.34 -5.25
C ARG A 33 -5.06 15.40 -4.31
N ARG A 34 -4.41 15.60 -3.16
CA ARG A 34 -4.77 16.70 -2.28
C ARG A 34 -4.49 18.05 -2.94
N GLU A 35 -5.26 19.06 -2.59
CA GLU A 35 -5.18 20.39 -3.20
C GLU A 35 -3.78 20.99 -3.08
N GLU A 36 -3.11 20.78 -1.94
CA GLU A 36 -1.77 21.30 -1.64
C GLU A 36 -0.70 20.75 -2.58
N THR A 37 -0.91 19.57 -3.16
CA THR A 37 0.08 18.89 -4.03
C THR A 37 -0.43 18.63 -5.45
N ALA A 38 -1.68 19.02 -5.75
CA ALA A 38 -2.30 18.79 -7.05
C ALA A 38 -1.54 19.49 -8.21
N HIS A 39 -0.85 20.59 -7.91
CA HIS A 39 -0.05 21.36 -8.86
C HIS A 39 1.35 20.77 -9.12
N VAL A 40 1.79 19.79 -8.34
CA VAL A 40 3.12 19.17 -8.47
C VAL A 40 3.10 18.11 -9.57
N ASP A 41 4.04 18.18 -10.51
CA ASP A 41 4.26 17.18 -11.55
C ASP A 41 5.21 16.09 -11.02
N CYS A 42 4.63 15.03 -10.47
CA CYS A 42 5.39 13.89 -9.96
C CYS A 42 6.25 13.22 -11.04
N GLY A 43 5.86 13.28 -12.32
CA GLY A 43 6.65 12.69 -13.40
C GLY A 43 7.99 13.40 -13.58
N ARG A 44 8.00 14.73 -13.50
CA ARG A 44 9.26 15.53 -13.52
C ARG A 44 10.10 15.27 -12.29
N VAL A 45 9.47 15.21 -11.11
CA VAL A 45 10.17 14.89 -9.86
C VAL A 45 10.85 13.53 -9.93
N LEU A 46 10.12 12.49 -10.35
CA LEU A 46 10.63 11.11 -10.41
C LEU A 46 11.70 10.91 -11.49
N ARG A 47 11.71 11.73 -12.55
CA ARG A 47 12.77 11.75 -13.57
C ARG A 47 14.01 12.55 -13.15
N GLY A 48 14.03 13.16 -11.97
CA GLY A 48 15.18 13.89 -11.45
C GLY A 48 15.36 15.28 -12.05
N ASP A 49 14.29 15.98 -12.42
CA ASP A 49 14.35 17.37 -12.88
C ASP A 49 14.72 18.31 -11.71
N ILE A 50 16.01 18.62 -11.57
CA ILE A 50 16.58 19.39 -10.46
C ILE A 50 16.08 20.84 -10.47
N ALA A 51 15.93 21.44 -11.65
CA ALA A 51 15.47 22.82 -11.79
C ALA A 51 14.00 22.94 -11.34
N TYR A 52 13.16 21.99 -11.75
CA TYR A 52 11.77 21.93 -11.32
C TYR A 52 11.64 21.65 -9.82
N THR A 53 12.34 20.64 -9.31
CA THR A 53 12.26 20.26 -7.90
C THR A 53 12.75 21.38 -6.99
N SER A 54 13.80 22.10 -7.37
CA SER A 54 14.26 23.31 -6.66
C SER A 54 13.19 24.42 -6.65
N ALA A 55 12.50 24.65 -7.77
CA ALA A 55 11.44 25.65 -7.86
C ALA A 55 10.21 25.29 -7.00
N VAL A 56 9.83 24.01 -6.97
CA VAL A 56 8.76 23.51 -6.09
C VAL A 56 9.18 23.59 -4.63
N ALA A 57 10.43 23.24 -4.30
CA ALA A 57 10.95 23.29 -2.94
C ALA A 57 11.01 24.72 -2.38
N ALA A 58 11.31 25.72 -3.20
CA ALA A 58 11.29 27.13 -2.82
C ALA A 58 9.87 27.63 -2.46
N LYS A 59 8.83 26.98 -2.99
CA LYS A 59 7.41 27.26 -2.68
C LYS A 59 6.76 26.05 -2.01
N ARG A 60 7.41 25.52 -0.98
CA ARG A 60 6.97 24.30 -0.29
C ARG A 60 5.50 24.42 0.14
N PRO A 61 4.64 23.46 -0.25
CA PRO A 61 3.26 23.44 0.22
C PRO A 61 3.21 23.30 1.74
N VAL A 62 2.43 24.15 2.39
CA VAL A 62 2.08 23.99 3.80
C VAL A 62 0.84 23.11 3.85
N LEU A 63 0.90 22.03 4.64
CA LEU A 63 -0.26 21.17 4.86
C LEU A 63 -1.39 22.01 5.46
N SER A 64 -2.60 21.86 4.92
CA SER A 64 -3.76 22.59 5.43
C SER A 64 -3.95 22.31 6.92
N SER A 65 -4.14 23.36 7.71
CA SER A 65 -4.52 23.26 9.12
C SER A 65 -5.98 22.84 9.29
N LYS A 66 -6.76 22.79 8.20
CA LYS A 66 -8.15 22.39 8.24
C LYS A 66 -8.24 20.91 8.61
N PRO A 67 -8.99 20.55 9.66
CA PRO A 67 -9.19 19.15 10.00
C PRO A 67 -9.90 18.43 8.84
N PRO A 68 -9.50 17.19 8.50
CA PRO A 68 -10.16 16.41 7.47
C PRO A 68 -11.60 16.07 7.89
N ASP A 69 -12.46 15.89 6.90
CA ASP A 69 -13.82 15.36 7.12
C ASP A 69 -13.74 13.90 7.59
N MET A 70 -14.28 13.63 8.78
CA MET A 70 -14.24 12.34 9.46
C MET A 70 -15.52 11.50 9.24
N SER A 71 -16.42 11.90 8.34
CA SER A 71 -17.52 11.03 7.88
C SER A 71 -16.98 9.78 7.19
N CYS A 72 -17.69 8.66 7.32
CA CYS A 72 -17.25 7.41 6.69
C CYS A 72 -17.21 7.51 5.17
N GLU A 73 -18.11 8.27 4.58
CA GLU A 73 -18.17 8.54 3.14
C GLU A 73 -16.89 9.25 2.68
N ALA A 74 -16.46 10.27 3.41
CA ALA A 74 -15.25 11.01 3.09
C ALA A 74 -13.97 10.17 3.31
N ILE A 75 -13.89 9.42 4.41
CA ILE A 75 -12.76 8.52 4.70
C ILE A 75 -12.63 7.44 3.62
N LYS A 76 -13.74 6.75 3.29
CA LYS A 76 -13.75 5.73 2.23
C LYS A 76 -13.34 6.30 0.88
N LYS A 77 -13.83 7.49 0.52
CA LYS A 77 -13.46 8.17 -0.74
C LYS A 77 -11.97 8.51 -0.82
N ARG A 78 -11.31 8.80 0.31
CA ARG A 78 -9.88 9.12 0.36
C ARG A 78 -8.99 7.87 0.34
N VAL A 79 -9.41 6.80 1.02
CA VAL A 79 -8.59 5.60 1.24
C VAL A 79 -8.84 4.50 0.20
N LEU A 80 -10.10 4.21 -0.12
CA LEU A 80 -10.45 3.06 -0.95
C LEU A 80 -10.19 3.34 -2.43
N PRO A 81 -9.75 2.32 -3.20
CA PRO A 81 -9.55 2.46 -4.62
C PRO A 81 -10.89 2.74 -5.33
N PRO A 82 -10.93 3.66 -6.31
CA PRO A 82 -12.17 4.02 -7.01
C PRO A 82 -12.65 2.94 -7.99
N ILE A 83 -11.80 1.95 -8.27
CA ILE A 83 -12.09 0.82 -9.15
C ILE A 83 -11.68 -0.49 -8.45
N PRO A 84 -12.28 -1.63 -8.82
CA PRO A 84 -11.85 -2.93 -8.31
C PRO A 84 -10.36 -3.18 -8.58
N MET A 85 -9.65 -3.65 -7.56
CA MET A 85 -8.24 -4.04 -7.70
C MET A 85 -8.14 -5.47 -8.22
N LYS A 86 -7.08 -5.74 -8.98
CA LYS A 86 -6.77 -7.09 -9.44
C LYS A 86 -6.41 -7.98 -8.26
N GLU A 87 -6.97 -9.19 -8.22
CA GLU A 87 -6.68 -10.17 -7.18
C GLU A 87 -5.19 -10.50 -7.08
N MET A 88 -4.74 -10.65 -5.84
CA MET A 88 -3.41 -11.07 -5.45
C MET A 88 -3.43 -12.53 -5.00
N LYS A 89 -2.29 -13.23 -5.16
CA LYS A 89 -2.14 -14.64 -4.72
C LYS A 89 -2.38 -14.81 -3.22
N PHE A 90 -1.98 -13.81 -2.43
CA PHE A 90 -2.18 -13.73 -1.00
C PHE A 90 -2.19 -12.26 -0.59
N GLY A 91 -2.87 -11.94 0.51
CA GLY A 91 -2.81 -10.64 1.17
C GLY A 91 -1.59 -10.43 2.04
N VAL A 92 -1.44 -9.21 2.56
CA VAL A 92 -0.44 -8.84 3.56
C VAL A 92 -1.15 -8.31 4.80
N ALA A 93 -0.69 -8.73 5.97
CA ALA A 93 -1.14 -8.23 7.26
C ALA A 93 -0.18 -7.14 7.76
N TYR A 94 -0.69 -5.97 8.10
CA TYR A 94 0.10 -4.86 8.62
C TYR A 94 -0.22 -4.68 10.10
N ALA A 95 0.79 -4.75 10.95
CA ALA A 95 0.70 -4.32 12.35
C ALA A 95 1.45 -3.00 12.49
N ARG A 96 0.75 -1.95 12.92
CA ARG A 96 1.29 -0.60 13.01
C ARG A 96 1.12 -0.01 14.39
N ILE A 97 2.20 0.57 14.93
CA ILE A 97 2.12 1.40 16.15
C ILE A 97 2.04 2.86 15.71
N VAL A 98 1.06 3.58 16.24
CA VAL A 98 0.75 4.96 15.85
C VAL A 98 0.55 5.86 17.07
N TYR A 99 1.02 7.10 16.98
CA TYR A 99 0.96 8.06 18.09
C TYR A 99 0.43 9.44 17.67
N ARG A 100 0.64 9.86 16.42
CA ARG A 100 0.26 11.20 15.93
C ARG A 100 0.10 11.25 14.41
N ASP A 101 -0.22 12.43 13.89
CA ASP A 101 -0.25 12.75 12.45
C ASP A 101 -1.24 11.89 11.64
N TYR A 102 -2.53 11.92 12.01
CA TYR A 102 -3.60 11.14 11.36
C TYR A 102 -3.57 11.18 9.83
N VAL A 103 -3.33 12.36 9.24
CA VAL A 103 -3.28 12.54 7.79
C VAL A 103 -2.21 11.67 7.14
N LEU A 104 -1.04 11.53 7.77
CA LEU A 104 0.03 10.69 7.26
C LEU A 104 -0.37 9.20 7.30
N ILE A 105 -1.02 8.77 8.39
CA ILE A 105 -1.48 7.39 8.56
C ILE A 105 -2.55 7.04 7.54
N GLU A 106 -3.47 7.97 7.25
CA GLU A 106 -4.51 7.81 6.23
C GLU A 106 -3.88 7.65 4.82
N GLU A 107 -2.88 8.45 4.48
CA GLU A 107 -2.15 8.34 3.20
C GLU A 107 -1.33 7.04 3.12
N GLU A 108 -0.71 6.62 4.22
CA GLU A 108 0.03 5.34 4.27
C GLU A 108 -0.92 4.16 4.08
N LEU A 109 -2.08 4.17 4.75
CA LEU A 109 -3.12 3.17 4.57
C LEU A 109 -3.57 3.14 3.11
N ARG A 110 -3.94 4.29 2.54
CA ARG A 110 -4.32 4.42 1.12
C ARG A 110 -3.26 3.84 0.18
N SER A 111 -1.97 4.08 0.43
CA SER A 111 -0.89 3.60 -0.44
C SER A 111 -0.71 2.07 -0.42
N SER A 112 -1.10 1.44 0.69
CA SER A 112 -0.94 0.00 0.94
C SER A 112 -2.24 -0.79 0.89
N TYR A 113 -3.37 -0.10 0.69
CA TYR A 113 -4.68 -0.70 0.74
C TYR A 113 -4.89 -1.68 -0.41
N HIS A 114 -5.32 -2.89 -0.05
CA HIS A 114 -5.87 -3.87 -0.97
C HIS A 114 -7.02 -4.57 -0.25
N PRO A 115 -8.12 -4.95 -0.92
CA PRO A 115 -9.22 -5.69 -0.28
C PRO A 115 -8.82 -7.01 0.40
N GLN A 116 -7.69 -7.60 -0.02
CA GLN A 116 -7.12 -8.82 0.59
C GLN A 116 -6.11 -8.53 1.72
N ASN A 117 -5.72 -7.27 1.94
CA ASN A 117 -4.81 -6.89 3.02
C ASN A 117 -5.58 -6.66 4.31
N PHE A 118 -4.89 -6.89 5.44
CA PHE A 118 -5.41 -6.62 6.78
C PHE A 118 -4.54 -5.58 7.47
N PHE A 119 -5.16 -4.68 8.22
CA PHE A 119 -4.48 -3.60 8.92
C PHE A 119 -4.87 -3.64 10.39
N CYS A 120 -3.90 -3.72 11.28
CA CYS A 120 -4.07 -3.56 12.71
C CYS A 120 -3.24 -2.38 13.19
N TYR A 121 -3.87 -1.52 13.97
CA TYR A 121 -3.25 -0.35 14.58
C TYR A 121 -3.26 -0.51 16.10
N SER A 122 -2.12 -0.26 16.72
CA SER A 122 -2.00 -0.06 18.17
C SER A 122 -1.70 1.40 18.43
N ILE A 123 -2.58 2.07 19.16
CA ILE A 123 -2.43 3.48 19.49
C ILE A 123 -1.54 3.56 20.75
N ASP A 124 -0.51 4.39 20.68
CA ASP A 124 0.29 4.74 21.85
C ASP A 124 -0.59 5.49 22.86
N LYS A 125 -0.58 5.03 24.11
CA LYS A 125 -1.41 5.53 25.21
C LYS A 125 -1.28 7.04 25.44
N LYS A 126 -0.14 7.63 25.08
CA LYS A 126 0.12 9.06 25.26
C LYS A 126 -0.47 9.93 24.15
N ALA A 127 -1.05 9.34 23.12
CA ALA A 127 -1.58 10.10 22.00
C ALA A 127 -2.75 11.00 22.43
N ASP A 128 -2.98 12.08 21.68
CA ASP A 128 -4.02 13.02 22.03
C ASP A 128 -5.43 12.43 21.80
N GLN A 129 -6.41 12.85 22.60
CA GLN A 129 -7.76 12.28 22.55
C GLN A 129 -8.46 12.46 21.19
N ASP A 130 -8.14 13.54 20.47
CA ASP A 130 -8.63 13.79 19.11
C ASP A 130 -8.07 12.74 18.13
N PHE A 131 -6.79 12.39 18.25
CA PHE A 131 -6.14 11.33 17.51
C PHE A 131 -6.75 9.95 17.78
N HIS A 132 -7.00 9.59 19.06
CA HIS A 132 -7.72 8.35 19.37
C HIS A 132 -9.09 8.30 18.70
N THR A 133 -9.82 9.42 18.73
CA THR A 133 -11.15 9.53 18.11
C THR A 133 -11.08 9.35 16.59
N LYS A 134 -10.09 9.99 15.94
CA LYS A 134 -9.88 9.88 14.49
C LYS A 134 -9.48 8.48 14.06
N MET A 135 -8.58 7.81 14.79
CA MET A 135 -8.19 6.44 14.51
C MET A 135 -9.34 5.45 14.70
N LYS A 136 -10.16 5.63 15.74
CA LYS A 136 -11.39 4.84 15.95
C LYS A 136 -12.32 4.97 14.76
N GLN A 137 -12.58 6.19 14.31
CA GLN A 137 -13.41 6.46 13.15
C GLN A 137 -12.84 5.85 11.85
N LEU A 138 -11.52 5.95 11.62
CA LEU A 138 -10.87 5.32 10.46
C LEU A 138 -11.09 3.80 10.46
N SER A 139 -10.86 3.15 11.60
CA SER A 139 -10.99 1.70 11.73
C SER A 139 -12.42 1.19 11.58
N SER A 140 -13.42 1.97 11.99
CA SER A 140 -14.84 1.60 11.83
C SER A 140 -15.33 1.79 10.40
N CYS A 141 -14.78 2.76 9.67
CA CYS A 141 -15.21 3.07 8.31
C CYS A 141 -14.50 2.21 7.23
N ILE A 142 -13.25 1.80 7.45
CA ILE A 142 -12.45 1.06 6.46
C ILE A 142 -12.49 -0.44 6.75
N PRO A 143 -12.91 -1.28 5.80
CA PRO A 143 -12.93 -2.73 6.01
C PRO A 143 -11.52 -3.29 6.15
N ASN A 144 -11.41 -4.41 6.88
CA ASN A 144 -10.15 -5.08 7.21
C ASN A 144 -9.15 -4.21 8.01
N THR A 145 -9.64 -3.14 8.64
CA THR A 145 -8.86 -2.29 9.54
C THR A 145 -9.32 -2.47 10.97
N PHE A 146 -8.39 -2.64 11.90
CA PHE A 146 -8.67 -2.95 13.31
C PHE A 146 -7.81 -2.10 14.24
N LEU A 147 -8.33 -1.88 15.45
CA LEU A 147 -7.59 -1.29 16.56
C LEU A 147 -7.40 -2.31 17.68
N THR A 148 -6.24 -2.31 18.32
CA THR A 148 -6.05 -3.05 19.57
C THR A 148 -6.87 -2.44 20.68
N THR A 149 -7.38 -3.28 21.57
CA THR A 149 -8.10 -2.84 22.78
C THR A 149 -7.16 -2.27 23.82
N GLU A 150 -5.98 -2.85 23.96
CA GLU A 150 -4.93 -2.38 24.85
C GLU A 150 -4.04 -1.36 24.16
N GLU A 151 -3.69 -0.32 24.91
CA GLU A 151 -2.81 0.77 24.50
C GLU A 151 -1.61 0.82 25.46
N TYR A 152 -0.41 1.00 24.90
CA TYR A 152 0.84 0.96 25.64
C TYR A 152 1.56 2.31 25.56
N ASP A 153 2.28 2.68 26.62
CA ASP A 153 3.13 3.87 26.63
C ASP A 153 4.45 3.54 25.92
N VAL A 154 4.46 3.69 24.59
CA VAL A 154 5.62 3.37 23.76
C VAL A 154 6.55 4.57 23.71
N ASP A 155 7.85 4.35 23.86
CA ASP A 155 8.82 5.44 23.83
C ASP A 155 9.89 5.25 22.74
N SER A 156 10.78 6.24 22.62
CA SER A 156 11.86 6.21 21.64
C SER A 156 12.94 5.18 21.96
N ALA A 157 12.98 4.65 23.19
CA ALA A 157 13.84 3.53 23.56
C ALA A 157 13.20 2.18 23.16
N GLY A 158 11.91 2.19 22.78
CA GLY A 158 11.17 1.05 22.29
C GLY A 158 10.48 0.23 23.38
N HIS A 159 10.33 0.77 24.58
CA HIS A 159 9.59 0.08 25.64
C HIS A 159 8.15 -0.19 25.19
N TYR A 160 7.64 -1.39 25.51
CA TYR A 160 6.31 -1.88 25.15
C TYR A 160 5.98 -1.98 23.66
N MET A 161 6.96 -1.75 22.77
CA MET A 161 6.75 -1.85 21.32
C MET A 161 6.43 -3.30 20.90
N ASP A 162 7.13 -4.25 21.49
CA ASP A 162 6.91 -5.69 21.35
C ASP A 162 5.50 -6.10 21.80
N HIS A 163 5.03 -5.57 22.92
CA HIS A 163 3.70 -5.82 23.46
C HIS A 163 2.60 -5.29 22.52
N ALA A 164 2.77 -4.06 22.03
CA ALA A 164 1.85 -3.44 21.08
C ALA A 164 1.77 -4.25 19.77
N PHE A 165 2.91 -4.66 19.21
CA PHE A 165 2.94 -5.51 18.01
C PHE A 165 2.34 -6.89 18.28
N TYR A 166 2.66 -7.53 19.40
CA TYR A 166 2.16 -8.84 19.77
C TYR A 166 0.63 -8.86 19.83
N LYS A 167 0.00 -7.82 20.40
CA LYS A 167 -1.46 -7.69 20.40
C LYS A 167 -2.02 -7.64 18.98
N CYS A 168 -1.42 -6.86 18.08
CA CYS A 168 -1.84 -6.86 16.69
C CYS A 168 -1.65 -8.23 16.00
N MET A 169 -0.51 -8.89 16.23
CA MET A 169 -0.26 -10.24 15.70
C MET A 169 -1.35 -11.22 16.14
N PHE A 170 -1.73 -11.19 17.42
CA PHE A 170 -2.76 -12.06 17.99
C PHE A 170 -4.14 -11.85 17.35
N TYR A 171 -4.46 -10.63 16.92
CA TYR A 171 -5.68 -10.37 16.13
C TYR A 171 -5.55 -10.84 14.68
N LEU A 172 -4.41 -10.57 14.05
CA LEU A 172 -4.19 -10.83 12.62
C LEU A 172 -4.02 -12.32 12.30
N VAL A 173 -3.44 -13.12 13.19
CA VAL A 173 -3.30 -14.59 13.01
C VAL A 173 -4.64 -15.30 12.87
N LYS A 174 -5.71 -14.72 13.41
CA LYS A 174 -7.08 -15.25 13.29
C LYS A 174 -7.73 -14.93 11.94
N LYS A 175 -7.09 -14.12 11.10
CA LYS A 175 -7.61 -13.72 9.78
C LYS A 175 -6.98 -14.60 8.69
N PRO A 176 -7.77 -15.32 7.89
CA PRO A 176 -7.23 -16.13 6.80
C PRO A 176 -6.89 -15.27 5.58
N GLY A 177 -6.03 -15.79 4.69
CA GLY A 177 -5.84 -15.25 3.33
C GLY A 177 -4.64 -14.31 3.15
N TRP A 178 -3.88 -14.02 4.20
CA TRP A 178 -2.59 -13.31 4.08
C TRP A 178 -1.41 -14.27 4.20
N GLY A 179 -0.30 -13.94 3.53
CA GLY A 179 0.92 -14.77 3.51
C GLY A 179 2.11 -14.20 4.28
N TYR A 180 2.13 -12.87 4.48
CA TYR A 180 3.18 -12.18 5.22
C TYR A 180 2.58 -11.17 6.20
N MET A 181 3.29 -10.95 7.31
CA MET A 181 3.00 -9.88 8.24
C MET A 181 4.14 -8.86 8.26
N LEU A 182 3.79 -7.59 8.20
CA LEU A 182 4.73 -6.47 8.27
C LEU A 182 4.50 -5.69 9.56
N LEU A 183 5.56 -5.58 10.37
CA LEU A 183 5.59 -4.75 11.57
C LEU A 183 6.18 -3.40 11.20
N LEU A 184 5.40 -2.33 11.34
CA LEU A 184 5.83 -1.00 10.97
C LEU A 184 5.57 -0.03 12.12
N GLN A 185 6.52 0.85 12.40
CA GLN A 185 6.25 2.02 13.22
C GLN A 185 5.97 3.20 12.30
N VAL A 186 4.87 3.91 12.53
CA VAL A 186 4.66 5.20 11.89
C VAL A 186 5.48 6.23 12.66
N SER A 187 6.80 6.15 12.50
CA SER A 187 7.65 7.26 12.91
C SER A 187 7.39 8.40 11.92
N SER A 188 7.26 9.61 12.44
CA SER A 188 7.16 10.88 11.68
C SER A 188 8.41 11.20 10.84
N LYS A 189 9.26 10.21 10.62
CA LYS A 189 10.36 10.18 9.67
C LYS A 189 10.08 9.03 8.72
N PHE A 190 9.43 9.32 7.59
CA PHE A 190 9.66 8.59 6.35
C PHE A 190 11.12 8.85 5.93
N SER A 191 12.07 8.41 6.76
CA SER A 191 13.49 8.58 6.51
C SER A 191 13.84 7.51 5.50
N SER A 192 13.99 7.96 4.26
CA SER A 192 14.75 7.27 3.23
C SER A 192 16.09 6.71 3.77
N SER A 193 16.67 7.23 4.86
CA SER A 193 17.98 6.80 5.35
C SER A 193 18.06 5.39 5.94
N ALA A 194 16.96 4.76 6.39
CA ALA A 194 17.04 3.40 6.92
C ALA A 194 17.21 2.34 5.81
N TYR A 195 16.49 2.50 4.70
CA TYR A 195 16.58 1.59 3.54
C TYR A 195 17.87 1.81 2.73
N TRP A 196 18.35 3.05 2.60
CA TRP A 196 19.61 3.33 1.91
C TRP A 196 20.83 2.81 2.68
N ARG A 197 20.80 2.81 4.02
CA ARG A 197 21.87 2.22 4.83
C ARG A 197 21.92 0.69 4.72
N ALA A 198 20.77 0.03 4.64
CA ALA A 198 20.69 -1.43 4.48
C ALA A 198 21.18 -1.92 3.10
N LEU A 199 21.07 -1.10 2.04
CA LEU A 199 21.59 -1.42 0.71
C LEU A 199 23.06 -1.01 0.52
N ALA A 200 23.54 -0.01 1.26
CA ALA A 200 24.95 0.43 1.22
C ALA A 200 25.89 -0.48 2.02
N PHE A 201 25.39 -1.15 3.06
CA PHE A 201 26.13 -2.18 3.77
C PHE A 201 25.67 -3.54 3.27
N GLY A 202 26.48 -4.16 2.39
CA GLY A 202 26.27 -5.51 1.86
C GLY A 202 26.18 -6.56 2.97
N LEU A 203 25.00 -6.68 3.57
CA LEU A 203 24.71 -7.69 4.57
C LEU A 203 24.43 -9.00 3.85
N ARG A 204 25.45 -9.87 3.88
CA ARG A 204 25.31 -11.32 3.72
C ARG A 204 24.05 -11.78 4.45
N PHE A 205 23.16 -12.44 3.71
CA PHE A 205 22.03 -13.16 4.27
C PHE A 205 22.49 -14.01 5.45
N ILE A 206 22.05 -13.65 6.66
CA ILE A 206 22.13 -14.55 7.81
C ILE A 206 21.05 -15.60 7.56
N THR A 207 21.47 -16.79 7.13
CA THR A 207 20.62 -17.98 7.16
C THR A 207 20.37 -18.33 8.62
N PHE A 208 19.14 -18.18 9.09
CA PHE A 208 18.73 -18.72 10.38
C PHE A 208 18.63 -20.26 10.26
N PRO A 209 19.28 -21.04 11.13
CA PRO A 209 19.06 -22.48 11.18
C PRO A 209 17.63 -22.75 11.68
N LYS A 210 17.02 -23.82 11.14
CA LYS A 210 15.73 -24.35 11.59
C LYS A 210 15.72 -24.51 13.10
N ILE A 211 14.81 -23.80 13.78
CA ILE A 211 14.42 -24.16 15.13
C ILE A 211 13.40 -25.30 14.98
N SER A 212 13.84 -26.51 15.29
CA SER A 212 12.95 -27.67 15.45
C SER A 212 12.05 -27.39 16.65
N ALA A 213 10.76 -27.61 16.46
CA ALA A 213 9.81 -27.72 17.56
C ALA A 213 10.11 -29.02 18.31
N ASP A 214 10.27 -28.94 19.63
CA ASP A 214 10.13 -30.08 20.53
C ASP A 214 9.57 -29.59 21.87
N ILE A 215 8.33 -30.04 22.13
CA ILE A 215 7.55 -30.13 23.38
C ILE A 215 6.96 -28.82 23.93
#